data_AF-A0A179ILT4-F1
#
_entry.id   AF-A0A179ILT4-F1
#
_cell.length_a   1.000
_cell.length_b   1.000
_cell.length_c   1.000
_cell.angle_alpha   90.00
_cell.angle_beta   90.00
_cell.angle_gamma   90.00
#
_symmetry.space_group_name_H-M   'P 1'
#
loop_
_entity.id
_entity.type
_entity.pdbx_description
1 polymer ?
#
loop_
_entity_poly.entity_id
_entity_poly.type
_entity_poly.pdbx_seq_one_letter_code
_entity_poly.pdbx_strand_id
1 'polypeptide(L)'
;MKIDEHSASPNRAAIEAAEHVYHTVQKAFPEAVANFESKWAAFQIVCHSLPTSAWYSSLLLSIVRANSGSCGDCTRTDEFDTLKRQGPKILPFLVFKLTTDVEKNSYGVFLFNALVKDPDYRGIPDDDLLSRESLQSYAMQIVELSFLRNKVYEELVTAWKEHCAEFKLLLSRAVCCAGDEYWDLLEVGPAFIPHLMVEGGYWYELIHEIVHGRTTNAYAIFERDKWFDVWREFLNGVEYEQAPKYIPNEWDIYCDSAGTRTGPQVREYFRQTDM
;
A
#
# COMPACT_ATOMS: atom_id res chain seq x y z
N MET A 1 -14.23 2.20 -19.96
CA MET A 1 -13.06 1.90 -20.80
C MET A 1 -13.16 0.42 -21.17
N LYS A 2 -13.40 0.10 -22.46
CA LYS A 2 -13.45 -1.30 -22.91
C LYS A 2 -12.01 -1.81 -23.00
N ILE A 3 -11.63 -2.70 -22.10
CA ILE A 3 -10.38 -3.43 -22.19
C ILE A 3 -10.65 -4.55 -23.19
N ASP A 4 -9.94 -4.56 -24.32
CA ASP A 4 -10.01 -5.64 -25.28
C ASP A 4 -9.58 -6.94 -24.58
N GLU A 5 -10.53 -7.86 -24.46
CA GLU A 5 -10.25 -9.27 -24.19
C GLU A 5 -9.28 -9.76 -25.26
N HIS A 6 -8.12 -10.29 -24.85
CA HIS A 6 -7.06 -10.98 -25.63
C HIS A 6 -5.65 -10.33 -25.58
N SER A 7 -5.08 -10.10 -24.38
CA SER A 7 -3.62 -10.23 -24.22
C SER A 7 -3.30 -11.24 -23.12
N ALA A 8 -2.89 -12.45 -23.53
CA ALA A 8 -2.57 -13.60 -22.68
C ALA A 8 -1.25 -13.48 -21.89
N SER A 9 -0.75 -12.26 -21.67
CA SER A 9 0.43 -11.97 -20.87
C SER A 9 0.41 -10.48 -20.53
N PRO A 10 0.87 -10.04 -19.35
CA PRO A 10 1.08 -8.64 -19.09
C PRO A 10 2.14 -8.16 -20.09
N ASN A 11 2.00 -6.91 -20.51
CA ASN A 11 3.03 -6.19 -21.22
C ASN A 11 4.32 -6.29 -20.41
N ARG A 12 5.42 -6.58 -21.09
CA ARG A 12 6.75 -6.65 -20.49
C ARG A 12 7.08 -5.40 -19.67
N ALA A 13 6.63 -4.22 -20.12
CA ALA A 13 6.80 -2.98 -19.37
C ALA A 13 6.10 -2.99 -18.00
N ALA A 14 4.94 -3.64 -17.87
CA ALA A 14 4.23 -3.78 -16.60
C ALA A 14 4.98 -4.70 -15.63
N ILE A 15 5.57 -5.78 -16.14
CA ILE A 15 6.44 -6.68 -15.35
C ILE A 15 7.68 -5.93 -14.86
N GLU A 16 8.40 -5.26 -15.77
CA GLU A 16 9.61 -4.49 -15.46
C GLU A 16 9.31 -3.37 -14.44
N ALA A 17 8.15 -2.71 -14.54
CA ALA A 17 7.73 -1.70 -13.57
C ALA A 17 7.48 -2.30 -12.18
N ALA A 18 6.77 -3.43 -12.08
CA ALA A 18 6.54 -4.11 -10.81
C ALA A 18 7.86 -4.59 -10.16
N GLU A 19 8.78 -5.13 -10.96
CA GLU A 19 10.12 -5.53 -10.52
C GLU A 19 10.92 -4.32 -10.00
N HIS A 20 10.91 -3.22 -10.75
CA HIS A 20 11.61 -1.99 -10.38
C HIS A 20 11.12 -1.44 -9.03
N VAL A 21 9.80 -1.37 -8.85
CA VAL A 21 9.18 -0.94 -7.59
C VAL A 21 9.60 -1.85 -6.43
N TYR A 22 9.46 -3.16 -6.61
CA TYR A 22 9.81 -4.13 -5.57
C TYR A 22 11.28 -4.01 -5.15
N HIS A 23 12.20 -3.98 -6.10
CA HIS A 23 13.63 -3.90 -5.80
C HIS A 23 14.06 -2.54 -5.23
N THR A 24 13.39 -1.47 -5.64
CA THR A 24 13.60 -0.13 -5.08
C THR A 24 13.22 -0.11 -3.60
N VAL A 25 12.03 -0.64 -3.26
CA VAL A 25 11.59 -0.73 -1.87
C VAL A 25 12.45 -1.72 -1.09
N GLN A 26 12.86 -2.86 -1.67
CA GLN A 26 13.75 -3.82 -1.03
C GLN A 26 15.09 -3.22 -0.64
N LYS A 27 15.64 -2.34 -1.50
CA LYS A 27 16.91 -1.66 -1.23
C LYS A 27 16.77 -0.65 -0.09
N ALA A 28 15.66 0.08 -0.02
CA ALA A 28 15.42 1.10 1.00
C ALA A 28 14.92 0.52 2.34
N PHE A 29 14.09 -0.51 2.28
CA PHE A 29 13.35 -1.11 3.40
C PHE A 29 13.38 -2.65 3.33
N PRO A 30 14.57 -3.28 3.47
CA PRO A 30 14.73 -4.72 3.32
C PRO A 30 13.91 -5.52 4.35
N GLU A 31 13.71 -4.98 5.55
CA GLU A 31 12.90 -5.61 6.61
C GLU A 31 11.43 -5.73 6.21
N ALA A 32 10.84 -4.70 5.60
CA ALA A 32 9.47 -4.74 5.11
C ALA A 32 9.28 -5.85 4.07
N VAL A 33 10.22 -5.96 3.14
CA VAL A 33 10.20 -7.00 2.12
C VAL A 33 10.40 -8.38 2.74
N ALA A 34 11.37 -8.57 3.64
CA ALA A 34 11.58 -9.84 4.33
C ALA A 34 10.34 -10.27 5.16
N ASN A 35 9.69 -9.32 5.82
CA ASN A 35 8.47 -9.56 6.59
C ASN A 35 7.32 -10.04 5.68
N PHE A 36 7.11 -9.37 4.54
CA PHE A 36 6.14 -9.78 3.54
C PHE A 36 6.46 -11.17 2.98
N GLU A 37 7.70 -11.42 2.56
CA GLU A 37 8.15 -12.70 1.99
C GLU A 37 7.92 -13.87 2.94
N SER A 38 8.21 -13.68 4.23
CA SER A 38 7.97 -14.70 5.25
C SER A 38 6.47 -15.05 5.39
N LYS A 39 5.60 -14.03 5.45
CA LYS A 39 4.14 -14.23 5.54
C LYS A 39 3.57 -14.82 4.25
N TRP A 40 4.08 -14.37 3.09
CA TRP A 40 3.70 -14.89 1.78
C TRP A 40 4.06 -16.36 1.62
N ALA A 41 5.26 -16.77 2.02
CA ALA A 41 5.69 -18.16 1.98
C ALA A 41 4.80 -19.06 2.85
N ALA A 42 4.44 -18.62 4.07
CA ALA A 42 3.53 -19.35 4.94
C ALA A 42 2.15 -19.53 4.28
N PHE A 43 1.59 -18.46 3.73
CA PHE A 43 0.33 -18.49 3.00
C PHE A 43 0.36 -19.45 1.80
N GLN A 44 1.43 -19.41 1.01
CA GLN A 44 1.61 -20.30 -0.14
C GLN A 44 1.65 -21.78 0.27
N ILE A 45 2.37 -22.12 1.35
CA ILE A 45 2.43 -23.50 1.85
C ILE A 45 1.02 -24.01 2.17
N VAL A 46 0.22 -23.22 2.88
CA VAL A 46 -1.15 -23.61 3.24
C VAL A 46 -2.01 -23.77 2.00
N CYS A 47 -1.98 -22.81 1.07
CA CYS A 47 -2.77 -22.89 -0.16
C CYS A 47 -2.45 -24.12 -1.01
N HIS A 48 -1.18 -24.49 -1.15
CA HIS A 48 -0.77 -25.68 -1.92
C HIS A 48 -0.98 -26.99 -1.17
N SER A 49 -1.10 -26.95 0.17
CA SER A 49 -1.36 -28.13 1.00
C SER A 49 -2.83 -28.54 1.06
N LEU A 50 -3.74 -27.62 0.70
CA LEU A 50 -5.16 -27.90 0.69
C LEU A 50 -5.47 -28.99 -0.35
N PRO A 51 -6.31 -29.98 -0.01
CA PRO A 51 -6.64 -31.06 -0.93
C PRO A 51 -7.25 -30.43 -2.18
N THR A 52 -6.60 -30.64 -3.33
CA THR A 52 -7.08 -30.23 -4.65
C THR A 52 -8.28 -31.10 -5.02
N SER A 53 -9.39 -30.99 -4.28
CA SER A 53 -10.51 -31.89 -4.44
C SER A 53 -11.14 -31.68 -5.83
N ALA A 54 -10.88 -32.63 -6.72
CA ALA A 54 -11.59 -32.90 -7.97
C ALA A 54 -11.73 -31.74 -8.96
N TRP A 55 -10.62 -31.14 -9.41
CA TRP A 55 -10.60 -30.36 -10.65
C TRP A 55 -10.70 -31.24 -11.92
N TYR A 56 -10.40 -32.54 -11.79
CA TYR A 56 -10.61 -33.55 -12.84
C TYR A 56 -11.71 -34.55 -12.47
N SER A 57 -12.97 -34.24 -12.76
CA SER A 57 -13.95 -35.25 -13.23
C SER A 57 -15.29 -34.59 -13.53
N SER A 58 -15.41 -34.07 -14.75
CA SER A 58 -16.64 -33.55 -15.37
C SER A 58 -17.75 -34.60 -15.57
N LEU A 59 -17.89 -35.62 -14.71
CA LEU A 59 -19.01 -36.56 -14.82
C LEU A 59 -19.58 -37.09 -13.49
N LEU A 60 -18.99 -36.79 -12.33
CA LEU A 60 -19.51 -37.23 -11.01
C LEU A 60 -19.74 -36.08 -10.01
N LEU A 61 -19.72 -34.84 -10.49
CA LEU A 61 -19.67 -33.63 -9.65
C LEU A 61 -21.02 -33.14 -9.11
N SER A 62 -22.14 -33.78 -9.45
CA SER A 62 -23.45 -33.46 -8.87
C SER A 62 -23.74 -34.17 -7.53
N ILE A 63 -22.98 -35.21 -7.16
CA ILE A 63 -23.28 -36.06 -5.98
C ILE A 63 -22.35 -35.78 -4.80
N VAL A 64 -21.14 -35.25 -5.01
CA VAL A 64 -20.13 -34.99 -3.95
C VAL A 64 -20.08 -33.51 -3.51
N ARG A 65 -21.08 -32.70 -3.91
CA ARG A 65 -21.08 -31.22 -3.77
C ARG A 65 -21.18 -30.67 -2.34
N ALA A 66 -21.03 -31.50 -1.31
CA ALA A 66 -21.10 -31.05 0.09
C ALA A 66 -19.74 -30.91 0.80
N ASN A 67 -18.63 -31.43 0.24
CA ASN A 67 -17.33 -31.44 0.94
C ASN A 67 -16.09 -31.21 0.04
N SER A 68 -16.25 -30.68 -1.18
CA SER A 68 -15.09 -30.32 -2.02
C SER A 68 -14.56 -28.94 -1.64
N GLY A 69 -13.34 -28.91 -1.08
CA GLY A 69 -12.66 -27.67 -0.70
C GLY A 69 -12.51 -26.75 -1.91
N SER A 70 -13.16 -25.60 -1.82
CA SER A 70 -13.20 -24.57 -2.85
C SER A 70 -11.89 -23.78 -2.82
N CYS A 71 -11.55 -23.11 -3.91
CA CYS A 71 -10.50 -22.08 -3.96
C CYS A 71 -10.68 -21.02 -2.84
N GLY A 72 -11.91 -20.86 -2.34
CA GLY A 72 -12.23 -20.04 -1.18
C GLY A 72 -11.65 -20.52 0.17
N ASP A 73 -11.19 -21.76 0.30
CA ASP A 73 -10.63 -22.26 1.57
C ASP A 73 -9.28 -21.61 1.89
N CYS A 74 -8.50 -21.25 0.86
CA CYS A 74 -7.27 -20.46 1.00
C CYS A 74 -7.52 -19.09 1.65
N THR A 75 -8.72 -18.52 1.48
CA THR A 75 -9.06 -17.18 2.01
C THR A 75 -9.55 -17.21 3.46
N ARG A 76 -9.71 -18.40 4.03
CA ARG A 76 -10.24 -18.62 5.40
C ARG A 76 -9.16 -19.03 6.41
N THR A 77 -7.89 -18.90 6.04
CA THR A 77 -6.76 -19.33 6.88
C THR A 77 -6.17 -18.17 7.66
N ASP A 78 -5.51 -18.47 8.78
CA ASP A 78 -4.85 -17.47 9.62
C ASP A 78 -3.71 -16.76 8.87
N GLU A 79 -3.06 -17.43 7.92
CA GLU A 79 -2.01 -16.86 7.07
C GLU A 79 -2.57 -15.82 6.10
N PHE A 80 -3.74 -16.09 5.50
CA PHE A 80 -4.43 -15.12 4.66
C PHE A 80 -4.84 -13.89 5.47
N ASP A 81 -5.45 -14.08 6.64
CA ASP A 81 -5.82 -12.98 7.52
C ASP A 81 -4.60 -12.19 8.02
N THR A 82 -3.47 -12.86 8.25
CA THR A 82 -2.22 -12.20 8.64
C THR A 82 -1.68 -11.29 7.54
N LEU A 83 -1.73 -11.70 6.28
CA LEU A 83 -1.39 -10.84 5.14
C LEU A 83 -2.40 -9.71 4.97
N LYS A 84 -3.71 -10.01 5.10
CA LYS A 84 -4.79 -9.02 5.00
C LYS A 84 -4.66 -7.92 6.06
N ARG A 85 -4.27 -8.25 7.29
CA ARG A 85 -4.01 -7.28 8.38
C ARG A 85 -2.85 -6.32 8.07
N GLN A 86 -1.96 -6.64 7.13
CA GLN A 86 -0.95 -5.70 6.65
C GLN A 86 -1.54 -4.56 5.80
N GLY A 87 -2.75 -4.73 5.29
CA GLY A 87 -3.48 -3.71 4.55
C GLY A 87 -2.85 -3.36 3.19
N PRO A 88 -3.30 -2.28 2.54
CA PRO A 88 -2.92 -1.96 1.16
C PRO A 88 -1.43 -1.68 0.93
N LYS A 89 -0.65 -1.41 1.98
CA LYS A 89 0.79 -1.11 1.83
C LYS A 89 1.62 -2.28 1.29
N ILE A 90 1.11 -3.52 1.34
CA ILE A 90 1.79 -4.68 0.75
C ILE A 90 1.42 -4.93 -0.72
N LEU A 91 0.52 -4.12 -1.30
CA LEU A 91 0.09 -4.28 -2.69
C LEU A 91 1.25 -4.25 -3.69
N PRO A 92 2.26 -3.37 -3.59
CA PRO A 92 3.40 -3.40 -4.52
C PRO A 92 4.16 -4.73 -4.51
N PHE A 93 4.31 -5.34 -3.32
CA PHE A 93 4.97 -6.64 -3.18
C PHE A 93 4.11 -7.77 -3.76
N LEU A 94 2.81 -7.71 -3.53
CA LEU A 94 1.85 -8.66 -4.08
C LEU A 94 1.80 -8.61 -5.61
N VAL A 95 1.82 -7.41 -6.20
CA VAL A 95 1.86 -7.23 -7.65
C VAL A 95 3.11 -7.85 -8.24
N PHE A 96 4.28 -7.61 -7.64
CA PHE A 96 5.51 -8.31 -8.03
C PHE A 96 5.39 -9.83 -7.90
N LYS A 97 4.78 -10.35 -6.82
CA LYS A 97 4.53 -11.80 -6.72
C LYS A 97 3.68 -12.33 -7.86
N LEU A 98 2.69 -11.58 -8.32
CA LEU A 98 1.84 -11.99 -9.44
C LEU A 98 2.59 -11.99 -10.79
N THR A 99 3.70 -11.26 -10.95
CA THR A 99 4.54 -11.35 -12.15
C THR A 99 5.49 -12.55 -12.13
N THR A 100 5.84 -13.03 -10.94
CA THR A 100 6.73 -14.19 -10.75
C THR A 100 5.93 -15.49 -10.65
N ASP A 101 6.35 -16.56 -11.32
CA ASP A 101 5.76 -17.92 -11.16
C ASP A 101 4.22 -17.90 -10.98
N VAL A 102 3.53 -17.36 -11.99
CA VAL A 102 2.07 -17.08 -11.96
C VAL A 102 1.27 -18.31 -11.54
N GLU A 103 1.77 -19.48 -11.94
CA GLU A 103 1.24 -20.78 -11.57
C GLU A 103 1.15 -21.02 -10.07
N LYS A 104 2.14 -20.58 -9.30
CA LYS A 104 2.14 -20.68 -7.83
C LYS A 104 1.48 -19.48 -7.18
N ASN A 105 1.68 -18.28 -7.73
CA ASN A 105 1.28 -17.04 -7.09
C ASN A 105 -0.15 -16.57 -7.44
N SER A 106 -0.86 -17.26 -8.34
CA SER A 106 -2.23 -16.91 -8.77
C SER A 106 -3.25 -16.74 -7.63
N TYR A 107 -3.08 -17.43 -6.49
CA TYR A 107 -3.93 -17.22 -5.30
C TYR A 107 -3.81 -15.80 -4.69
N GLY A 108 -2.77 -15.05 -5.06
CA GLY A 108 -2.61 -13.65 -4.69
C GLY A 108 -3.71 -12.73 -5.19
N VAL A 109 -4.44 -13.13 -6.24
CA VAL A 109 -5.62 -12.40 -6.74
C VAL A 109 -6.65 -12.19 -5.63
N PHE A 110 -6.90 -13.19 -4.79
CA PHE A 110 -7.85 -13.07 -3.67
C PHE A 110 -7.38 -12.07 -2.63
N LEU A 111 -6.09 -12.10 -2.30
CA LEU A 111 -5.52 -11.15 -1.35
C LEU A 111 -5.58 -9.73 -1.91
N PHE A 112 -5.25 -9.54 -3.19
CA PHE A 112 -5.30 -8.25 -3.85
C PHE A 112 -6.71 -7.65 -3.78
N ASN A 113 -7.73 -8.44 -4.13
CA ASN A 113 -9.13 -8.01 -4.07
C ASN A 113 -9.62 -7.75 -2.64
N ALA A 114 -9.10 -8.47 -1.64
CA ALA A 114 -9.41 -8.22 -0.24
C ALA A 114 -8.78 -6.91 0.29
N LEU A 115 -7.69 -6.45 -0.32
CA LEU A 115 -6.95 -5.24 0.08
C LEU A 115 -7.41 -3.98 -0.66
N VAL A 116 -7.82 -4.11 -1.93
CA VAL A 116 -8.26 -2.97 -2.74
C VAL A 116 -9.70 -2.58 -2.42
N LYS A 117 -9.90 -1.32 -2.02
CA LYS A 117 -11.24 -0.75 -1.75
C LYS A 117 -11.89 -0.15 -3.00
N ASP A 118 -11.07 0.39 -3.90
CA ASP A 118 -11.47 1.05 -5.14
C ASP A 118 -12.02 0.01 -6.14
N PRO A 119 -13.32 0.07 -6.49
CA PRO A 119 -13.93 -0.92 -7.37
C PRO A 119 -13.35 -0.90 -8.78
N ASP A 120 -12.89 0.26 -9.27
CA ASP A 120 -12.30 0.40 -10.61
C ASP A 120 -10.89 -0.21 -10.69
N TYR A 121 -10.28 -0.46 -9.52
CA TYR A 121 -8.96 -1.07 -9.38
C TYR A 121 -9.01 -2.53 -8.93
N ARG A 122 -10.21 -3.13 -8.78
CA ARG A 122 -10.35 -4.56 -8.47
C ARG A 122 -10.25 -5.39 -9.74
N GLY A 123 -9.42 -6.43 -9.71
CA GLY A 123 -9.51 -7.51 -10.70
C GLY A 123 -10.68 -8.41 -10.33
N ILE A 124 -11.91 -8.06 -10.75
CA ILE A 124 -13.12 -8.80 -10.35
C ILE A 124 -13.10 -10.19 -10.96
N PRO A 125 -13.04 -11.27 -10.16
CA PRO A 125 -13.32 -12.61 -10.64
C PRO A 125 -14.84 -12.73 -10.82
N ASP A 126 -15.30 -12.86 -12.07
CA ASP A 126 -16.68 -13.24 -12.33
C ASP A 126 -16.83 -14.75 -12.05
N ASP A 127 -17.82 -15.07 -11.23
CA ASP A 127 -18.38 -16.40 -10.92
C ASP A 127 -17.66 -17.39 -9.98
N ASP A 128 -18.52 -18.18 -9.32
CA ASP A 128 -18.32 -19.21 -8.28
C ASP A 128 -17.47 -20.44 -8.70
N LEU A 129 -16.81 -20.41 -9.86
CA LEU A 129 -16.00 -21.51 -10.41
C LEU A 129 -14.71 -20.99 -11.07
N LEU A 130 -13.81 -20.45 -10.25
CA LEU A 130 -12.51 -19.97 -10.74
C LEU A 130 -11.61 -21.14 -11.13
N SER A 131 -11.38 -21.30 -12.43
CA SER A 131 -10.33 -22.19 -12.94
C SER A 131 -8.95 -21.60 -12.69
N ARG A 132 -7.90 -22.43 -12.75
CA ARG A 132 -6.51 -21.98 -12.61
C ARG A 132 -6.13 -20.96 -13.68
N GLU A 133 -6.57 -21.19 -14.91
CA GLU A 133 -6.36 -20.30 -16.06
C GLU A 133 -7.07 -18.96 -15.85
N SER A 134 -8.25 -18.97 -15.22
CA SER A 134 -8.99 -17.75 -14.87
C SER A 134 -8.21 -16.92 -13.85
N LEU A 135 -7.70 -17.55 -12.78
CA LEU A 135 -6.87 -16.87 -11.78
C LEU A 135 -5.57 -16.32 -12.38
N GLN A 136 -4.94 -17.04 -13.30
CA GLN A 136 -3.78 -16.54 -14.02
C GLN A 136 -4.15 -15.29 -14.83
N SER A 137 -5.25 -15.33 -15.59
CA SER A 137 -5.74 -14.16 -16.33
C SER A 137 -5.95 -12.95 -15.42
N TYR A 138 -6.60 -13.13 -14.26
CA TYR A 138 -6.80 -12.05 -13.29
C TYR A 138 -5.50 -11.53 -12.69
N ALA A 139 -4.53 -12.39 -12.42
CA ALA A 139 -3.21 -11.97 -11.96
C ALA A 139 -2.55 -11.04 -12.99
N MET A 140 -2.65 -11.37 -14.29
CA MET A 140 -2.08 -10.52 -15.36
C MET A 140 -2.83 -9.18 -15.49
N GLN A 141 -4.16 -9.18 -15.36
CA GLN A 141 -4.96 -7.94 -15.34
C GLN A 141 -4.59 -7.03 -14.16
N ILE A 142 -4.38 -7.60 -12.97
CA ILE A 142 -3.93 -6.85 -11.80
C ILE A 142 -2.57 -6.19 -12.05
N VAL A 143 -1.63 -6.91 -12.66
CA VAL A 143 -0.31 -6.37 -13.02
C VAL A 143 -0.45 -5.18 -13.98
N GLU A 144 -1.29 -5.29 -15.00
CA GLU A 144 -1.56 -4.19 -15.95
C GLU A 144 -2.23 -2.99 -15.30
N LEU A 145 -3.27 -3.21 -14.49
CA LEU A 145 -3.93 -2.13 -13.75
C LEU A 145 -2.94 -1.41 -12.83
N SER A 146 -2.07 -2.16 -12.16
CA SER A 146 -1.04 -1.62 -11.29
C SER A 146 -0.02 -0.78 -12.07
N PHE A 147 0.35 -1.21 -13.27
CA PHE A 147 1.23 -0.44 -14.15
C PHE A 147 0.59 0.88 -14.59
N LEU A 148 -0.68 0.86 -15.01
CA LEU A 148 -1.40 2.08 -15.38
C LEU A 148 -1.51 3.06 -14.20
N ARG A 149 -1.84 2.55 -13.00
CA ARG A 149 -1.91 3.38 -11.79
C ARG A 149 -0.55 3.93 -11.39
N ASN A 150 0.53 3.17 -11.60
CA ASN A 150 1.89 3.64 -11.33
C ASN A 150 2.31 4.79 -12.24
N LYS A 151 1.89 4.80 -13.51
CA LYS A 151 2.14 5.96 -14.40
C LYS A 151 1.48 7.22 -13.90
N VAL A 152 0.21 7.12 -13.48
CA VAL A 152 -0.51 8.26 -12.88
C VAL A 152 0.21 8.73 -11.62
N TYR A 153 0.64 7.80 -10.75
CA TYR A 153 1.43 8.13 -9.57
C TYR A 153 2.73 8.87 -9.92
N GLU A 154 3.50 8.41 -10.92
CA GLU A 154 4.76 9.03 -11.34
C GLU A 154 4.57 10.47 -11.85
N GLU A 155 3.49 10.72 -12.59
CA GLU A 155 3.12 12.06 -13.05
C GLU A 155 2.76 12.96 -11.86
N LEU A 156 1.89 12.50 -10.96
CA LEU A 156 1.42 13.26 -9.80
C LEU A 156 2.53 13.54 -8.78
N VAL A 157 3.39 12.56 -8.50
CA VAL A 157 4.51 12.75 -7.56
C VAL A 157 5.54 13.72 -8.14
N THR A 158 5.71 13.75 -9.46
CA THR A 158 6.58 14.72 -10.13
C THR A 158 6.01 16.12 -10.01
N ALA A 159 4.73 16.32 -10.33
CA ALA A 159 4.05 17.61 -10.19
C ALA A 159 4.10 18.13 -8.74
N TRP A 160 3.82 17.28 -7.76
CA TRP A 160 3.91 17.64 -6.35
C TRP A 160 5.33 18.04 -5.92
N LYS A 161 6.36 17.34 -6.41
CA LYS A 161 7.76 17.69 -6.13
C LYS A 161 8.14 19.04 -6.74
N GLU A 162 7.68 19.33 -7.96
CA GLU A 162 7.90 20.61 -8.62
C GLU A 162 7.23 21.75 -7.84
N HIS A 163 5.98 21.56 -7.42
CA HIS A 163 5.27 22.49 -6.53
C HIS A 163 6.03 22.70 -5.21
N CYS A 164 6.43 21.63 -4.53
CA CYS A 164 7.22 21.74 -3.30
C CYS A 164 8.56 22.47 -3.51
N ALA A 165 9.18 22.31 -4.69
CA ALA A 165 10.45 22.93 -5.03
C ALA A 165 10.30 24.43 -5.37
N GLU A 166 9.22 24.84 -6.04
CA GLU A 166 8.92 26.24 -6.32
C GLU A 166 8.83 27.06 -5.03
N PHE A 167 8.19 26.48 -4.02
CA PHE A 167 7.99 27.11 -2.73
C PHE A 167 9.06 26.71 -1.70
N LYS A 168 10.26 26.30 -2.14
CA LYS A 168 11.34 25.79 -1.27
C LYS A 168 11.78 26.79 -0.17
N LEU A 169 11.62 28.09 -0.41
CA LEU A 169 11.95 29.14 0.56
C LEU A 169 10.85 29.37 1.59
N LEU A 170 9.62 28.97 1.27
CA LEU A 170 8.43 29.09 2.11
C LEU A 170 8.04 27.76 2.75
N LEU A 171 8.91 26.73 2.67
CA LEU A 171 8.78 25.32 3.09
C LEU A 171 8.10 25.13 4.45
N SER A 172 6.84 25.46 4.46
CA SER A 172 5.90 25.32 5.53
C SER A 172 5.02 24.17 5.12
N ARG A 173 4.64 23.37 6.10
CA ARG A 173 3.63 22.32 5.96
C ARG A 173 2.43 22.78 5.10
N ALA A 174 2.00 24.03 5.29
CA ALA A 174 0.87 24.62 4.58
C ALA A 174 1.03 24.67 3.05
N VAL A 175 2.26 24.72 2.55
CA VAL A 175 2.55 24.78 1.11
C VAL A 175 2.55 23.37 0.50
N CYS A 176 3.27 22.43 1.12
CA CYS A 176 3.44 21.07 0.57
C CYS A 176 2.20 20.18 0.78
N CYS A 177 1.28 20.58 1.66
CA CYS A 177 0.01 19.93 1.95
C CYS A 177 -1.19 20.74 1.43
N ALA A 178 -0.98 21.52 0.37
CA ALA A 178 -2.02 22.29 -0.31
C ALA A 178 -1.77 22.29 -1.81
N GLY A 179 -2.79 22.69 -2.58
CA GLY A 179 -2.76 22.67 -4.04
C GLY A 179 -3.33 21.38 -4.62
N ASP A 180 -3.71 21.44 -5.88
CA ASP A 180 -4.35 20.34 -6.60
C ASP A 180 -3.42 19.13 -6.67
N GLU A 181 -2.10 19.34 -6.82
CA GLU A 181 -1.10 18.27 -6.88
C GLU A 181 -1.03 17.43 -5.60
N TYR A 182 -1.29 18.04 -4.44
CA TYR A 182 -1.37 17.31 -3.16
C TYR A 182 -2.66 16.49 -3.08
N TRP A 183 -3.80 17.07 -3.48
CA TRP A 183 -5.09 16.39 -3.45
C TRP A 183 -5.13 15.21 -4.44
N ASP A 184 -4.58 15.39 -5.64
CA ASP A 184 -4.49 14.34 -6.64
C ASP A 184 -3.66 13.15 -6.12
N LEU A 185 -2.57 13.41 -5.39
CA LEU A 185 -1.78 12.36 -4.75
C LEU A 185 -2.54 11.61 -3.65
N LEU A 186 -3.49 12.24 -2.97
CA LEU A 186 -4.34 11.54 -2.00
C LEU A 186 -5.27 10.53 -2.67
N GLU A 187 -5.72 10.79 -3.89
CA GLU A 187 -6.60 9.89 -4.66
C GLU A 187 -5.89 8.59 -5.08
N VAL A 188 -4.56 8.66 -5.26
CA VAL A 188 -3.73 7.50 -5.61
C VAL A 188 -3.79 6.40 -4.52
N GLY A 189 -3.92 6.80 -3.25
CA GLY A 189 -4.28 5.92 -2.15
C GLY A 189 -3.15 5.06 -1.56
N PRO A 190 -3.49 4.16 -0.62
CA PRO A 190 -2.53 3.53 0.30
C PRO A 190 -1.62 2.46 -0.31
N ALA A 191 -1.86 2.05 -1.55
CA ALA A 191 -0.97 1.14 -2.28
C ALA A 191 0.42 1.76 -2.53
N PHE A 192 0.51 3.09 -2.54
CA PHE A 192 1.72 3.83 -2.91
C PHE A 192 2.54 4.30 -1.71
N ILE A 193 2.12 3.96 -0.49
CA ILE A 193 2.88 4.27 0.75
C ILE A 193 4.35 3.85 0.63
N PRO A 194 4.72 2.63 0.17
CA PRO A 194 6.12 2.27 0.04
C PRO A 194 6.89 3.17 -0.95
N HIS A 195 6.25 3.61 -2.04
CA HIS A 195 6.86 4.49 -3.03
C HIS A 195 7.14 5.87 -2.42
N LEU A 196 6.14 6.46 -1.77
CA LEU A 196 6.26 7.76 -1.11
C LEU A 196 7.38 7.77 -0.05
N MET A 197 7.55 6.67 0.68
CA MET A 197 8.61 6.54 1.67
C MET A 197 10.02 6.46 1.07
N VAL A 198 10.16 5.90 -0.13
CA VAL A 198 11.45 5.87 -0.85
C VAL A 198 11.83 7.28 -1.33
N GLU A 199 10.87 8.06 -1.81
CA GLU A 199 11.11 9.36 -2.45
C GLU A 199 11.65 10.44 -1.49
N GLY A 200 11.42 10.30 -0.18
CA GLY A 200 11.82 11.28 0.83
C GLY A 200 11.00 12.59 0.77
N GLY A 201 11.24 13.54 1.68
CA GLY A 201 10.50 14.82 1.76
C GLY A 201 9.37 14.89 2.81
N TYR A 202 8.30 15.66 2.53
CA TYR A 202 7.13 15.85 3.42
C TYR A 202 6.07 14.74 3.31
N TRP A 203 6.51 13.56 2.88
CA TRP A 203 5.64 12.41 2.66
C TRP A 203 4.87 11.99 3.91
N TYR A 204 5.34 12.28 5.13
CA TYR A 204 4.69 11.81 6.36
C TYR A 204 3.28 12.39 6.55
N GLU A 205 3.01 13.63 6.13
CA GLU A 205 1.65 14.20 6.16
C GLU A 205 0.77 13.54 5.10
N LEU A 206 1.32 13.39 3.89
CA LEU A 206 0.61 12.73 2.80
C LEU A 206 0.24 11.29 3.16
N ILE A 207 1.20 10.51 3.67
CA ILE A 207 0.98 9.14 4.12
C ILE A 207 -0.02 9.10 5.28
N HIS A 208 0.07 10.05 6.23
CA HIS A 208 -0.90 10.12 7.32
C HIS A 208 -2.31 10.34 6.79
N GLU A 209 -2.50 11.29 5.89
CA GLU A 209 -3.81 11.61 5.34
C GLU A 209 -4.35 10.50 4.44
N ILE A 210 -3.50 9.83 3.66
CA ILE A 210 -3.85 8.60 2.93
C ILE A 210 -4.39 7.51 3.86
N VAL A 211 -3.77 7.34 5.03
CA VAL A 211 -4.10 6.25 5.96
C VAL A 211 -5.31 6.60 6.84
N HIS A 212 -5.38 7.83 7.33
CA HIS A 212 -6.34 8.25 8.37
C HIS A 212 -7.45 9.20 7.86
N GLY A 213 -7.35 9.69 6.62
CA GLY A 213 -8.31 10.65 6.05
C GLY A 213 -8.24 12.05 6.67
N ARG A 214 -7.11 12.39 7.32
CA ARG A 214 -6.85 13.68 7.93
C ARG A 214 -5.35 13.92 8.06
N THR A 215 -4.90 15.17 8.06
CA THR A 215 -3.53 15.51 8.43
C THR A 215 -3.19 15.22 9.91
N THR A 216 -1.90 15.17 10.26
CA THR A 216 -1.45 14.98 11.65
C THR A 216 -1.80 16.16 12.56
N ASN A 217 -1.86 17.37 11.99
CA ASN A 217 -1.83 18.68 12.67
C ASN A 217 -0.66 18.89 13.64
N ALA A 218 0.31 17.97 13.67
CA ALA A 218 1.50 18.09 14.50
C ALA A 218 2.48 19.08 13.87
N TYR A 219 3.29 19.73 14.70
CA TYR A 219 4.48 20.45 14.25
C TYR A 219 5.62 19.49 13.88
N ALA A 220 5.27 18.44 13.13
CA ALA A 220 6.11 17.37 12.63
C ALA A 220 7.30 17.86 11.79
N ILE A 221 7.27 19.11 11.34
CA ILE A 221 8.36 19.75 10.59
C ILE A 221 9.68 19.77 11.37
N PHE A 222 9.63 19.80 12.71
CA PHE A 222 10.81 19.85 13.58
C PHE A 222 11.34 18.47 13.99
N GLU A 223 10.57 17.40 13.77
CA GLU A 223 10.94 16.04 14.18
C GLU A 223 10.82 15.03 13.03
N ARG A 224 11.19 15.45 11.81
CA ARG A 224 11.04 14.64 10.60
C ARG A 224 11.67 13.26 10.72
N ASP A 225 12.83 13.17 11.37
CA ASP A 225 13.54 11.90 11.54
C ASP A 225 12.75 10.94 12.43
N LYS A 226 12.11 11.43 13.51
CA LYS A 226 11.23 10.62 14.35
C LYS A 226 10.00 10.15 13.58
N TRP A 227 9.40 11.02 12.77
CA TRP A 227 8.29 10.63 11.89
C TRP A 227 8.73 9.61 10.86
N PHE A 228 9.93 9.75 10.28
CA PHE A 228 10.50 8.77 9.37
C PHE A 228 10.64 7.41 10.04
N ASP A 229 11.24 7.37 11.24
CA ASP A 229 11.46 6.13 11.98
C ASP A 229 10.15 5.41 12.31
N VAL A 230 9.14 6.14 12.79
CA VAL A 230 7.85 5.55 13.18
C VAL A 230 7.06 5.02 11.99
N TRP A 231 7.07 5.72 10.86
CA TRP A 231 6.47 5.22 9.63
C TRP A 231 7.30 4.09 8.99
N ARG A 232 8.62 4.06 9.20
CA ARG A 232 9.49 2.95 8.78
C ARG A 232 9.14 1.69 9.56
N GLU A 233 9.00 1.80 10.89
CA GLU A 233 8.50 0.70 11.71
C GLU A 233 7.13 0.23 11.25
N PHE A 234 6.25 1.17 10.90
CA PHE A 234 4.96 0.84 10.31
C PHE A 234 5.13 0.01 9.04
N LEU A 235 5.95 0.44 8.09
CA LEU A 235 6.19 -0.29 6.84
C LEU A 235 6.83 -1.66 7.07
N ASN A 236 7.69 -1.81 8.08
CA ASN A 236 8.46 -3.03 8.36
C ASN A 236 7.65 -4.21 8.93
N GLY A 237 6.37 -4.03 9.28
CA GLY A 237 5.48 -5.15 9.57
C GLY A 237 4.38 -4.94 10.61
N VAL A 238 4.28 -3.73 11.18
CA VAL A 238 3.14 -3.35 12.03
C VAL A 238 1.84 -3.50 11.23
N GLU A 239 0.74 -3.89 11.86
CA GLU A 239 -0.54 -4.03 11.16
C GLU A 239 -1.08 -2.69 10.68
N TYR A 240 -1.86 -2.69 9.60
CA TYR A 240 -2.34 -1.46 8.97
C TYR A 240 -3.18 -0.59 9.90
N GLU A 241 -4.03 -1.22 10.72
CA GLU A 241 -4.90 -0.52 11.68
C GLU A 241 -4.13 0.11 12.85
N GLN A 242 -2.88 -0.31 13.04
CA GLN A 242 -1.96 0.20 14.05
C GLN A 242 -1.06 1.31 13.47
N ALA A 243 -1.44 1.90 12.33
CA ALA A 243 -0.71 3.01 11.75
C ALA A 243 -0.53 4.17 12.74
N PRO A 244 0.62 4.88 12.69
CA PRO A 244 0.90 6.01 13.57
C PRO A 244 -0.19 7.09 13.49
N LYS A 245 -0.87 7.39 14.61
CA LYS A 245 -2.02 8.31 14.65
C LYS A 245 -1.68 9.76 15.04
N TYR A 246 -0.69 9.93 15.90
CA TYR A 246 -0.20 11.23 16.36
C TYR A 246 1.02 10.95 17.22
N ILE A 247 2.10 11.68 16.98
CA ILE A 247 3.31 11.63 17.79
C ILE A 247 3.39 12.98 18.49
N PRO A 248 3.04 13.05 19.80
CA PRO A 248 3.21 14.28 20.55
C PRO A 248 4.67 14.72 20.47
N ASN A 249 4.90 15.99 20.13
CA ASN A 249 6.22 16.60 20.17
C ASN A 249 6.23 17.74 21.19
N GLU A 250 7.42 18.14 21.64
CA GLU A 250 7.58 19.21 22.63
C GLU A 250 7.06 20.57 22.11
N TRP A 251 6.99 20.76 20.79
CA TRP A 251 6.47 21.96 20.15
C TRP A 251 4.95 22.07 20.15
N ASP A 252 4.24 20.97 20.36
CA ASP A 252 2.79 20.98 20.50
C ASP A 252 2.38 21.70 21.80
N ILE A 253 3.26 21.75 22.82
CA ILE A 253 3.09 22.57 24.04
C ILE A 253 3.21 24.07 23.72
N TYR A 254 3.97 24.41 22.69
CA TYR A 254 4.31 25.77 22.34
C TYR A 254 3.33 26.38 21.33
N CYS A 255 2.69 25.53 20.54
CA CYS A 255 1.81 25.91 19.44
C CYS A 255 0.43 25.27 19.61
N ASP A 256 -0.27 25.61 20.68
CA ASP A 256 -1.65 25.15 20.89
C ASP A 256 -2.55 25.78 19.81
N SER A 257 -3.18 24.91 19.01
CA SER A 257 -4.02 25.25 17.86
C SER A 257 -5.37 25.82 18.30
N ALA A 258 -5.39 26.95 19.01
CA ALA A 258 -6.55 27.80 19.25
C ALA A 258 -6.17 29.11 19.98
N GLY A 259 -5.15 29.83 19.50
CA GLY A 259 -5.12 31.28 19.57
C GLY A 259 -5.34 32.02 20.91
N THR A 260 -5.02 31.47 22.09
CA THR A 260 -5.12 32.30 23.32
C THR A 260 -3.99 32.27 24.34
N ARG A 261 -3.09 31.27 24.41
CA ARG A 261 -1.93 31.38 25.32
C ARG A 261 -0.71 30.64 24.80
N THR A 262 0.38 31.39 24.59
CA THR A 262 1.72 30.81 24.63
C THR A 262 1.90 30.08 25.96
N GLY A 263 2.29 28.81 25.90
CA GLY A 263 2.60 28.00 27.06
C GLY A 263 3.67 28.67 27.93
N PRO A 264 3.68 28.46 29.26
CA PRO A 264 4.66 29.07 30.17
C PRO A 264 6.11 28.83 29.72
N GLN A 265 6.35 27.64 29.15
CA GLN A 265 7.54 27.20 28.40
C GLN A 265 8.13 28.26 27.45
N VAL A 266 7.28 28.71 26.51
CA VAL A 266 7.62 29.64 25.42
C VAL A 266 7.97 31.03 25.93
N ARG A 267 7.22 31.52 26.93
CA ARG A 267 7.46 32.86 27.48
C ARG A 267 8.82 32.94 28.16
N GLU A 268 9.24 31.84 28.78
CA GLU A 268 10.53 31.76 29.45
C GLU A 268 11.67 31.60 28.44
N TYR A 269 11.48 30.81 27.37
CA TYR A 269 12.46 30.68 26.28
C TYR A 269 12.74 32.02 25.57
N PHE A 270 11.69 32.79 25.21
CA PHE A 270 11.88 34.11 24.61
C PHE A 270 12.45 35.14 25.59
N ARG A 271 12.10 35.08 26.89
CA ARG A 271 12.77 35.89 27.92
C ARG A 271 14.26 35.61 28.05
N GLN A 272 14.67 34.37 27.83
CA GLN A 272 16.07 33.95 27.94
C GLN A 272 16.88 34.24 26.67
N THR A 273 16.23 34.45 25.53
CA THR A 273 16.88 34.69 24.23
C THR A 273 16.87 36.16 23.80
N ASP A 274 16.08 37.03 24.46
CA ASP A 274 16.17 38.49 24.34
C ASP A 274 17.26 39.12 25.26
N MET A 275 18.33 38.36 25.55
CA MET A 275 19.51 38.80 26.31
C MET A 275 20.79 38.67 25.49
#